data_AF-A0A817FIQ6-F1
#
_entry.id   AF-A0A817FIQ6-F1
#
_cell.length_a   1.000
_cell.length_b   1.000
_cell.length_c   1.000
_cell.angle_alpha   90.00
_cell.angle_beta   90.00
_cell.angle_gamma   90.00
#
_symmetry.space_group_name_H-M   'P 1'
#
loop_
_entity.id
_entity.type
_entity.pdbx_description
1 polymer ?
#
loop_
_entity_poly.entity_id
_entity_poly.type
_entity_poly.pdbx_seq_one_letter_code
_entity_poly.pdbx_strand_id
1 'polypeptide(L)'
;MATPQRTVDKFSCATSRFLLPTFRRPCYREIIETNVKCDPENEVFPKWTKEEGQYYHVINTALLNDDYEILKNNVQFINSLKMAIRNNNEKESLKVYRGLTISSEHVKQEYKVGLQFLWPTFTCTSRNKDVAHGFGAYIFEIEASPNDWTYRTDISKYSEYPQEQEVLFYPYSGYVVKNIMHDAKVIQLKCIDTKQVESNSEKLLPGDVKIFDSSRNIFVYFYKKSADVHWSYADKPDQMFLIAANRNGYWDAPYRYHHLNGYFIDKGDNSWEEYHNNKLFSTFTRVHDDNN
;
A
#
# COMPACT_ATOMS: atom_id res chain seq x y z
N MET A 1 -13.35 -0.60 43.52
CA MET A 1 -14.01 -0.99 42.25
C MET A 1 -13.05 -0.62 41.13
N ALA A 2 -12.45 -1.61 40.48
CA ALA A 2 -11.48 -1.36 39.41
C ALA A 2 -12.22 -0.91 38.16
N THR A 3 -11.87 0.26 37.64
CA THR A 3 -12.37 0.79 36.38
C THR A 3 -11.97 -0.19 35.26
N PRO A 4 -12.88 -0.59 34.35
CA PRO A 4 -12.50 -1.45 33.24
C PRO A 4 -11.49 -0.69 32.39
N GLN A 5 -10.28 -1.25 32.27
CA GLN A 5 -9.28 -0.80 31.31
C GLN A 5 -9.92 -0.87 29.93
N ARG A 6 -10.18 0.31 29.35
CA ARG A 6 -10.58 0.45 27.96
C ARG A 6 -9.47 -0.20 27.13
N THR A 7 -9.74 -1.37 26.58
CA THR A 7 -8.96 -1.94 25.49
C THR A 7 -9.18 -1.03 24.28
N VAL A 8 -8.45 0.08 24.26
CA VAL A 8 -8.23 0.80 23.01
C VAL A 8 -7.55 -0.24 22.13
N ASP A 9 -8.18 -0.61 21.01
CA ASP A 9 -7.53 -1.40 19.96
C ASP A 9 -6.30 -0.62 19.54
N LYS A 10 -5.17 -0.90 20.20
CA LYS A 10 -3.96 -0.08 20.13
C LYS A 10 -3.41 0.02 18.70
N PHE A 11 -3.86 -0.86 17.81
CA PHE A 11 -3.53 -0.84 16.41
C PHE A 11 -4.76 -1.26 15.60
N SER A 12 -5.52 -0.28 15.14
CA SER A 12 -6.49 -0.51 14.07
C SER A 12 -5.72 -1.00 12.84
N CYS A 13 -5.78 -2.31 12.61
CA CYS A 13 -5.30 -3.03 11.41
C CYS A 13 -6.17 -2.67 10.18
N ALA A 14 -6.55 -1.41 10.04
CA ALA A 14 -7.22 -0.88 8.86
C ALA A 14 -6.25 -0.75 7.67
N THR A 15 -5.22 -1.59 7.60
CA THR A 15 -4.55 -1.91 6.33
C THR A 15 -5.64 -2.38 5.39
N SER A 16 -5.99 -1.49 4.45
CA SER A 16 -7.00 -1.69 3.41
C SER A 16 -7.03 -3.14 2.96
N ARG A 17 -8.22 -3.75 3.04
CA ARG A 17 -8.51 -5.16 2.78
C ARG A 17 -8.23 -5.60 1.33
N PHE A 18 -7.61 -4.79 0.50
CA PHE A 18 -7.60 -4.99 -0.95
C PHE A 18 -6.22 -4.75 -1.57
N LEU A 19 -5.73 -5.82 -2.20
CA LEU A 19 -4.54 -5.95 -3.04
C LEU A 19 -3.25 -5.41 -2.43
N LEU A 20 -2.36 -6.32 -2.04
CA LEU A 20 -0.97 -5.97 -1.80
C LEU A 20 -0.38 -5.36 -3.08
N PRO A 21 -0.17 -4.03 -3.14
CA PRO A 21 0.15 -3.38 -4.40
C PRO A 21 1.53 -3.82 -4.87
N THR A 22 1.69 -3.91 -6.17
CA THR A 22 3.01 -4.14 -6.78
C THR A 22 3.64 -2.86 -7.31
N PHE A 23 2.93 -1.72 -7.18
CA PHE A 23 3.35 -0.41 -7.62
C PHE A 23 3.14 0.63 -6.53
N ARG A 24 4.05 1.61 -6.45
CA ARG A 24 3.80 2.83 -5.68
C ARG A 24 2.61 3.57 -6.27
N ARG A 25 1.67 3.99 -5.41
CA ARG A 25 0.49 4.70 -5.87
C ARG A 25 0.82 6.16 -6.26
N PRO A 26 0.15 6.71 -7.28
CA PRO A 26 0.34 8.07 -7.80
C PRO A 26 0.41 9.18 -6.76
N CYS A 27 -0.54 9.28 -5.82
CA CYS A 27 -0.51 10.39 -4.86
C CYS A 27 0.75 10.30 -4.00
N TYR A 28 1.13 9.09 -3.57
CA TYR A 28 2.41 8.87 -2.91
C TYR A 28 3.61 9.27 -3.79
N ARG A 29 3.63 8.91 -5.08
CA ARG A 29 4.72 9.28 -6.01
C ARG A 29 4.89 10.80 -6.12
N GLU A 30 3.79 11.55 -6.19
CA GLU A 30 3.84 13.01 -6.26
C GLU A 30 4.42 13.63 -4.98
N ILE A 31 3.94 13.21 -3.80
CA ILE A 31 4.38 13.82 -2.53
C ILE A 31 5.86 13.53 -2.23
N ILE A 32 6.40 12.39 -2.67
CA ILE A 32 7.80 12.04 -2.39
C ILE A 32 8.80 12.82 -3.24
N GLU A 33 8.34 13.43 -4.33
CA GLU A 33 9.14 14.30 -5.20
C GLU A 33 9.10 15.76 -4.75
N THR A 34 8.19 16.10 -3.83
CA THR A 34 8.08 17.45 -3.28
C THR A 34 9.31 17.79 -2.43
N ASN A 35 10.03 18.85 -2.83
CA ASN A 35 11.19 19.33 -2.09
C ASN A 35 10.74 20.06 -0.82
N VAL A 36 11.07 19.50 0.34
CA VAL A 36 10.73 20.06 1.65
C VAL A 36 11.95 20.04 2.55
N LYS A 37 12.06 21.04 3.42
CA LYS A 37 13.07 21.03 4.48
C LYS A 37 12.75 19.88 5.45
N CYS A 38 13.69 18.96 5.61
CA CYS A 38 13.52 17.83 6.50
C CYS A 38 13.86 18.22 7.94
N ASP A 39 13.01 17.77 8.86
CA ASP A 39 13.21 17.88 10.30
C ASP A 39 14.24 16.82 10.76
N PRO A 40 14.97 17.07 11.85
CA PRO A 40 15.97 16.12 12.32
C PRO A 40 15.33 14.86 12.92
N GLU A 41 16.08 13.77 12.93
CA GLU A 41 15.62 12.44 13.36
C GLU A 41 15.13 12.39 14.81
N ASN A 42 15.74 13.18 15.70
CA ASN A 42 15.41 13.27 17.11
C ASN A 42 14.09 14.01 17.38
N GLU A 43 13.51 14.65 16.37
CA GLU A 43 12.17 15.24 16.44
C GLU A 43 11.13 14.35 15.75
N VAL A 44 11.48 13.73 14.62
CA VAL A 44 10.52 13.00 13.79
C VAL A 44 10.16 11.62 14.35
N PHE A 45 11.12 10.85 14.87
CA PHE A 45 10.83 9.51 15.39
C PHE A 45 9.98 9.54 16.67
N PRO A 46 10.25 10.39 17.69
CA PRO A 46 9.37 10.47 18.84
C PRO A 46 7.95 10.90 18.45
N LYS A 47 7.82 11.81 17.47
CA LYS A 47 6.51 12.25 16.96
C LYS A 47 5.75 11.15 16.22
N TRP A 48 6.45 10.24 15.55
CA TRP A 48 5.85 9.05 14.92
C TRP A 48 5.24 8.09 15.95
N THR A 49 5.96 7.82 17.05
CA THR A 49 5.58 6.79 18.03
C THR A 49 4.59 7.27 19.08
N LYS A 50 4.43 8.59 19.23
CA LYS A 50 3.52 9.19 20.22
C LYS A 50 2.06 8.88 19.92
N GLU A 51 1.30 8.58 20.97
CA GLU A 51 -0.16 8.48 20.90
C GLU A 51 -0.83 9.84 20.67
N GLU A 52 -0.20 10.92 21.15
CA GLU A 52 -0.69 12.27 20.92
C GLU A 52 -0.61 12.61 19.43
N GLY A 53 -1.76 12.93 18.82
CA GLY A 53 -1.90 13.24 17.40
C GLY A 53 -1.96 12.01 16.48
N GLN A 54 -1.61 10.81 16.97
CA GLN A 54 -1.68 9.54 16.25
C GLN A 54 -1.13 9.60 14.81
N TYR A 55 0.04 10.22 14.64
CA TYR A 55 0.64 10.43 13.30
C TYR A 55 0.79 9.13 12.52
N TYR A 56 1.19 8.05 13.19
CA TYR A 56 1.27 6.73 12.57
C TYR A 56 -0.06 6.28 11.97
N HIS A 57 -1.17 6.51 12.68
CA HIS A 57 -2.50 6.09 12.26
C HIS A 57 -3.00 6.93 11.08
N VAL A 58 -2.90 8.25 11.18
CA VAL A 58 -3.37 9.19 10.15
C VAL A 58 -2.61 8.97 8.83
N ILE A 59 -1.28 8.92 8.89
CA ILE A 59 -0.44 8.79 7.70
C ILE A 59 -0.55 7.41 7.09
N ASN A 60 -0.52 6.34 7.90
CA ASN A 60 -0.66 5.00 7.35
C ASN A 60 -2.05 4.81 6.70
N THR A 61 -3.12 5.33 7.31
CA THR A 61 -4.46 5.32 6.71
C THR A 61 -4.49 6.07 5.37
N ALA A 62 -3.87 7.24 5.31
CA ALA A 62 -3.75 8.01 4.08
C ALA A 62 -2.97 7.27 2.99
N LEU A 63 -1.83 6.64 3.34
CA LEU A 63 -1.04 5.82 2.40
C LEU A 63 -1.83 4.60 1.90
N LEU A 64 -2.62 3.97 2.77
CA LEU A 64 -3.47 2.81 2.44
C LEU A 64 -4.65 3.16 1.54
N ASN A 65 -5.13 4.39 1.60
CA ASN A 65 -6.24 4.90 0.79
C ASN A 65 -5.77 5.75 -0.39
N ASP A 66 -4.47 6.05 -0.48
CA ASP A 66 -3.91 7.05 -1.40
C ASP A 66 -4.61 8.43 -1.28
N ASP A 67 -4.88 8.85 -0.04
CA ASP A 67 -5.58 10.10 0.24
C ASP A 67 -4.68 11.31 -0.03
N TYR A 68 -4.84 11.93 -1.19
CA TYR A 68 -4.00 13.05 -1.64
C TYR A 68 -3.98 14.22 -0.65
N GLU A 69 -5.13 14.64 -0.13
CA GLU A 69 -5.22 15.82 0.72
C GLU A 69 -4.50 15.59 2.05
N ILE A 70 -4.68 14.43 2.69
CA ILE A 70 -3.96 14.11 3.92
C ILE A 70 -2.46 13.95 3.66
N LEU A 71 -2.08 13.26 2.57
CA LEU A 71 -0.67 13.07 2.20
C LEU A 71 0.02 14.41 1.93
N LYS A 72 -0.62 15.31 1.19
CA LYS A 72 -0.13 16.66 0.88
C LYS A 72 0.01 17.51 2.13
N ASN A 73 -0.99 17.52 3.01
CA ASN A 73 -0.93 18.28 4.27
C ASN A 73 0.16 17.76 5.23
N ASN A 74 0.61 16.52 5.06
CA ASN A 74 1.65 15.90 5.87
C ASN A 74 2.97 15.69 5.11
N VAL A 75 3.15 16.28 3.93
CA VAL A 75 4.29 16.01 3.03
C VAL A 75 5.64 16.29 3.69
N GLN A 76 5.75 17.37 4.49
CA GLN A 76 6.96 17.68 5.23
C GLN A 76 7.32 16.53 6.18
N PHE A 77 6.39 16.13 7.04
CA PHE A 77 6.63 15.07 8.02
C PHE A 77 6.92 13.71 7.35
N ILE A 78 6.18 13.34 6.30
CA ILE A 78 6.40 12.09 5.56
C ILE A 78 7.81 12.06 4.97
N ASN A 79 8.26 13.16 4.36
CA ASN A 79 9.62 13.24 3.80
C ASN A 79 10.71 13.33 4.88
N SER A 80 10.47 14.05 6.00
CA SER A 80 11.37 14.05 7.16
C SER A 80 11.56 12.63 7.70
N LEU A 81 10.48 11.88 7.92
CA LEU A 81 10.54 10.52 8.47
C LEU A 81 11.26 9.56 7.52
N LYS A 82 10.94 9.64 6.23
CA LYS A 82 11.65 8.95 5.16
C LYS A 82 13.15 9.24 5.21
N MET A 83 13.55 10.51 5.20
CA MET A 83 14.97 10.86 5.23
C MET A 83 15.67 10.39 6.51
N ALA A 84 15.00 10.46 7.66
CA ALA A 84 15.52 9.93 8.92
C ALA A 84 15.76 8.42 8.86
N ILE A 85 14.82 7.63 8.32
CA ILE A 85 15.00 6.18 8.12
C ILE A 85 16.18 5.89 7.18
N ARG A 86 16.27 6.63 6.07
CA ARG A 86 17.34 6.45 5.08
C ARG A 86 18.73 6.77 5.65
N ASN A 87 18.84 7.85 6.41
CA ASN A 87 20.11 8.30 6.99
C ASN A 87 20.59 7.36 8.11
N ASN A 88 19.67 6.71 8.83
CA ASN A 88 19.95 5.74 9.89
C ASN A 88 19.82 4.29 9.41
N ASN A 89 19.92 4.05 8.10
CA ASN A 89 19.58 2.74 7.55
C ASN A 89 20.41 1.62 8.16
N GLU A 90 19.72 0.60 8.69
CA GLU A 90 20.31 -0.63 9.20
C GLU A 90 20.86 -1.46 8.05
N LYS A 91 22.20 -1.56 7.99
CA LYS A 91 22.90 -2.26 6.91
C LYS A 91 23.11 -3.74 7.21
N GLU A 92 22.91 -4.18 8.44
CA GLU A 92 23.10 -5.58 8.80
C GLU A 92 21.89 -6.44 8.43
N SER A 93 22.14 -7.75 8.33
CA SER A 93 21.06 -8.72 8.23
C SER A 93 20.29 -8.76 9.55
N LEU A 94 18.98 -8.66 9.47
CA LEU A 94 18.11 -8.64 10.65
C LEU A 94 16.84 -9.44 10.41
N LYS A 95 16.34 -10.06 11.47
CA LYS A 95 15.04 -10.73 11.50
C LYS A 95 14.12 -9.96 12.43
N VAL A 96 12.97 -9.56 11.91
CA VAL A 96 11.95 -8.78 12.63
C VAL A 96 10.57 -9.41 12.46
N TYR A 97 9.65 -8.97 13.29
CA TYR A 97 8.35 -9.57 13.45
C TYR A 97 7.26 -8.50 13.39
N ARG A 98 6.17 -8.79 12.68
CA ARG A 98 4.99 -7.94 12.65
C ARG A 98 3.74 -8.78 12.92
N GLY A 99 3.01 -8.44 13.98
CA GLY A 99 1.70 -8.99 14.23
C GLY A 99 0.64 -8.28 13.40
N LEU A 100 -0.27 -9.04 12.81
CA LEU A 100 -1.45 -8.51 12.12
C LEU A 100 -2.69 -9.34 12.45
N THR A 101 -3.81 -8.64 12.61
CA THR A 101 -5.13 -9.26 12.77
C THR A 101 -5.75 -9.45 11.40
N ILE A 102 -5.50 -10.62 10.81
CA ILE A 102 -6.04 -11.04 9.52
C ILE A 102 -6.70 -12.41 9.64
N SER A 103 -7.77 -12.65 8.87
CA SER A 103 -8.45 -13.95 8.89
C SER A 103 -7.64 -14.98 8.11
N SER A 104 -7.78 -16.26 8.49
CA SER A 104 -7.15 -17.36 7.74
C SER A 104 -7.63 -17.44 6.29
N GLU A 105 -8.88 -17.06 6.04
CA GLU A 105 -9.45 -17.01 4.69
C GLU A 105 -8.75 -15.95 3.85
N HIS A 106 -8.57 -14.74 4.40
CA HIS A 106 -7.83 -13.68 3.73
C HIS A 106 -6.38 -14.08 3.45
N VAL A 107 -5.72 -14.76 4.39
CA VAL A 107 -4.35 -15.28 4.17
C VAL A 107 -4.31 -16.25 3.00
N LYS A 108 -5.26 -17.19 2.91
CA LYS A 108 -5.33 -18.17 1.82
C LYS A 108 -5.61 -17.53 0.45
N GLN A 109 -6.42 -16.48 0.45
CA GLN A 109 -6.81 -15.77 -0.78
C GLN A 109 -5.67 -14.89 -1.31
N GLU A 110 -5.06 -14.10 -0.43
CA GLU A 110 -4.13 -13.03 -0.81
C GLU A 110 -2.67 -13.45 -0.81
N TYR A 111 -2.24 -14.36 0.08
CA TYR A 111 -0.83 -14.72 0.22
C TYR A 111 -0.52 -16.07 -0.41
N LYS A 112 0.47 -16.08 -1.31
CA LYS A 112 0.97 -17.30 -1.96
C LYS A 112 2.49 -17.30 -1.93
N VAL A 113 3.11 -18.46 -1.75
CA VAL A 113 4.58 -18.58 -1.84
C VAL A 113 5.04 -18.06 -3.20
N GLY A 114 6.08 -17.22 -3.19
CA GLY A 114 6.60 -16.53 -4.37
C GLY A 114 5.88 -15.23 -4.73
N LEU A 115 4.77 -14.89 -4.07
CA LEU A 115 4.11 -13.59 -4.26
C LEU A 115 5.06 -12.47 -3.87
N GLN A 116 5.23 -11.52 -4.79
CA GLN A 116 5.97 -10.28 -4.58
C GLN A 116 4.99 -9.12 -4.45
N PHE A 117 5.22 -8.24 -3.49
CA PHE A 117 4.35 -7.09 -3.24
C PHE A 117 5.07 -5.98 -2.48
N LEU A 118 4.42 -4.83 -2.38
CA LEU A 118 4.84 -3.67 -1.61
C LEU A 118 3.86 -3.43 -0.47
N TRP A 119 4.32 -3.02 0.71
CA TRP A 119 3.43 -2.50 1.75
C TRP A 119 3.36 -0.97 1.70
N PRO A 120 2.18 -0.35 1.44
CA PRO A 120 2.05 1.10 1.28
C PRO A 120 2.47 1.92 2.48
N THR A 121 2.36 1.37 3.68
CA THR A 121 2.54 2.07 4.95
C THR A 121 4.00 2.09 5.39
N PHE A 122 4.34 3.01 6.28
CA PHE A 122 5.50 2.81 7.14
C PHE A 122 5.26 1.54 7.95
N THR A 123 6.10 0.53 7.75
CA THR A 123 5.87 -0.79 8.35
C THR A 123 6.60 -0.84 9.69
N CYS A 124 5.83 -0.75 10.77
CA CYS A 124 6.31 -0.99 12.13
C CYS A 124 6.52 -2.49 12.35
N THR A 125 7.69 -2.85 12.84
CA THR A 125 8.06 -4.24 13.18
C THR A 125 8.81 -4.24 14.51
N SER A 126 8.90 -5.39 15.17
CA SER A 126 9.68 -5.55 16.40
C SER A 126 10.81 -6.55 16.20
N ARG A 127 11.95 -6.34 16.85
CA ARG A 127 12.97 -7.42 17.01
C ARG A 127 12.51 -8.51 17.97
N ASN A 128 11.52 -8.24 18.81
CA ASN A 128 10.95 -9.18 19.76
C ASN A 128 9.67 -9.82 19.21
N LYS A 129 9.71 -11.14 19.01
CA LYS A 129 8.57 -11.91 18.48
C LYS A 129 7.34 -11.85 19.38
N ASP A 130 7.52 -11.85 20.71
CA ASP A 130 6.42 -11.87 21.67
C ASP A 130 5.69 -10.52 21.69
N VAL A 131 6.45 -9.41 21.58
CA VAL A 131 5.88 -8.07 21.39
C VAL A 131 5.04 -8.03 20.11
N ALA A 132 5.59 -8.51 19.00
CA ALA A 132 4.86 -8.56 17.73
C ALA A 132 3.56 -9.36 17.83
N HIS A 133 3.56 -10.48 18.58
CA HIS A 133 2.38 -11.31 18.81
C HIS A 133 1.27 -10.58 19.59
N GLY A 134 1.61 -9.55 20.36
CA GLY A 134 0.63 -8.68 21.00
C GLY A 134 -0.24 -7.88 20.02
N PHE A 135 0.21 -7.70 18.77
CA PHE A 135 -0.46 -6.86 17.77
C PHE A 135 -1.39 -7.61 16.81
N GLY A 136 -1.39 -8.95 16.84
CA GLY A 136 -2.30 -9.71 15.99
C GLY A 136 -2.09 -11.22 16.00
N ALA A 137 -3.09 -11.93 15.50
CA ALA A 137 -3.11 -13.40 15.52
C ALA A 137 -2.17 -14.05 14.48
N TYR A 138 -1.79 -13.33 13.43
CA TYR A 138 -0.79 -13.78 12.46
C TYR A 138 0.53 -13.06 12.68
N ILE A 139 1.63 -13.80 12.59
CA ILE A 139 2.98 -13.25 12.67
C ILE A 139 3.64 -13.28 11.28
N PHE A 140 4.10 -12.12 10.85
CA PHE A 140 4.98 -11.98 9.71
C PHE A 140 6.42 -12.00 10.22
N GLU A 141 7.16 -13.05 9.89
CA GLU A 141 8.60 -13.13 10.14
C GLU A 141 9.31 -12.58 8.90
N ILE A 142 10.03 -11.48 9.06
CA ILE A 142 10.60 -10.74 7.94
C ILE A 142 12.12 -10.83 8.02
N GLU A 143 12.73 -11.41 6.99
CA GLU A 143 14.17 -11.44 6.80
C GLU A 143 14.61 -10.27 5.93
N ALA A 144 15.43 -9.39 6.50
CA ALA A 144 16.04 -8.28 5.80
C ALA A 144 17.57 -8.47 5.74
N SER A 145 18.18 -8.05 4.65
CA SER A 145 19.60 -8.23 4.33
C SER A 145 20.21 -6.95 3.77
N PRO A 146 21.54 -6.76 3.82
CA PRO A 146 22.18 -5.56 3.26
C PRO A 146 21.87 -5.32 1.77
N ASN A 147 21.52 -6.36 1.02
CA ASN A 147 21.40 -6.34 -0.45
C ASN A 147 19.95 -6.32 -0.95
N ASP A 148 18.97 -6.11 -0.08
CA ASP A 148 17.55 -6.05 -0.47
C ASP A 148 17.08 -4.65 -0.89
N TRP A 149 17.95 -3.63 -0.77
CA TRP A 149 17.66 -2.24 -1.14
C TRP A 149 16.44 -1.62 -0.45
N THR A 150 16.00 -2.20 0.68
CA THR A 150 14.87 -1.72 1.47
C THR A 150 15.37 -0.94 2.69
N TYR A 151 14.97 0.33 2.79
CA TYR A 151 15.39 1.16 3.92
C TYR A 151 14.61 0.84 5.19
N ARG A 152 15.33 0.70 6.30
CA ARG A 152 14.80 0.40 7.63
C ARG A 152 15.71 0.94 8.71
N THR A 153 15.17 1.27 9.88
CA THR A 153 15.97 1.79 10.98
C THR A 153 15.42 1.28 12.31
N ASP A 154 16.31 0.97 13.24
CA ASP A 154 15.93 0.76 14.64
C ASP A 154 15.61 2.12 15.28
N ILE A 155 14.37 2.28 15.76
CA ILE A 155 13.92 3.52 16.42
C ILE A 155 13.74 3.36 17.92
N SER A 156 14.16 2.25 18.50
CA SER A 156 13.92 1.93 19.92
C SER A 156 14.44 3.02 20.86
N LYS A 157 15.57 3.66 20.51
CA LYS A 157 16.16 4.75 21.32
C LYS A 157 15.42 6.09 21.24
N TYR A 158 14.55 6.27 20.24
CA TYR A 158 13.74 7.47 20.05
C TYR A 158 12.26 7.26 20.42
N SER A 159 11.81 6.01 20.41
CA SER A 159 10.42 5.63 20.66
C SER A 159 9.99 5.93 22.09
N GLU A 160 8.73 6.30 22.26
CA GLU A 160 8.07 6.35 23.58
C GLU A 160 7.95 4.94 24.21
N TYR A 161 8.04 3.90 23.38
CA TYR A 161 7.93 2.49 23.77
C TYR A 161 9.21 1.71 23.43
N PRO A 162 10.36 2.01 24.07
CA PRO A 162 11.65 1.40 23.75
C PRO A 162 11.65 -0.14 23.89
N GLN A 163 10.83 -0.68 24.79
CA GLN A 163 10.66 -2.12 24.99
C GLN A 163 10.06 -2.84 23.78
N GLU A 164 9.40 -2.12 22.86
CA GLU A 164 8.85 -2.71 21.64
C GLU A 164 9.95 -3.07 20.64
N GLN A 165 11.18 -2.59 20.84
CA GLN A 165 12.31 -2.86 19.97
C GLN A 165 11.99 -2.59 18.49
N GLU A 166 11.35 -1.44 18.24
CA GLU A 166 10.73 -1.13 16.95
C GLU A 166 11.79 -0.90 15.87
N VAL A 167 11.65 -1.63 14.76
CA VAL A 167 12.34 -1.37 13.50
C VAL A 167 11.32 -0.89 12.50
N LEU A 168 11.51 0.34 12.02
CA LEU A 168 10.60 1.03 11.12
C LEU A 168 11.11 0.96 9.69
N PHE A 169 10.27 0.48 8.78
CA PHE A 169 10.56 0.38 7.35
C PHE A 169 9.91 1.53 6.55
N TYR A 170 10.53 1.83 5.42
CA TYR A 170 10.01 2.79 4.45
C TYR A 170 8.62 2.40 3.91
N PRO A 171 7.78 3.38 3.52
CA PRO A 171 6.58 3.11 2.73
C PRO A 171 6.94 2.44 1.40
N TYR A 172 6.09 1.54 0.95
CA TYR A 172 6.29 0.73 -0.26
C TYR A 172 7.58 -0.09 -0.26
N SER A 173 8.02 -0.54 0.92
CA SER A 173 9.05 -1.57 1.04
C SER A 173 8.59 -2.86 0.35
N GLY A 174 9.49 -3.51 -0.38
CA GLY A 174 9.21 -4.71 -1.16
C GLY A 174 9.43 -6.00 -0.38
N TYR A 175 8.54 -6.97 -0.59
CA TYR A 175 8.57 -8.27 0.08
C TYR A 175 8.25 -9.40 -0.89
N VAL A 176 8.84 -10.57 -0.65
CA VAL A 176 8.44 -11.84 -1.25
C VAL A 176 8.03 -12.85 -0.19
N VAL A 177 6.92 -13.55 -0.41
CA VAL A 177 6.48 -14.63 0.48
C VAL A 177 7.38 -15.85 0.28
N LYS A 178 8.10 -16.25 1.33
CA LYS A 178 8.98 -17.42 1.33
C LYS A 178 8.25 -18.70 1.74
N ASN A 179 7.40 -18.60 2.75
CA ASN A 179 6.70 -19.74 3.32
C ASN A 179 5.42 -19.28 4.04
N ILE A 180 4.44 -20.17 4.14
CA ILE A 180 3.19 -19.94 4.88
C ILE A 180 2.93 -21.17 5.76
N MET A 181 2.92 -20.98 7.08
CA MET A 181 2.62 -22.01 8.07
C MET A 181 1.23 -21.73 8.65
N HIS A 182 0.19 -22.29 8.02
CA HIS A 182 -1.20 -22.00 8.37
C HIS A 182 -1.55 -22.35 9.83
N ASP A 183 -1.09 -23.50 10.33
CA ASP A 183 -1.40 -23.95 11.70
C ASP A 183 -0.74 -23.06 12.76
N ALA A 184 0.49 -22.63 12.49
CA ALA A 184 1.23 -21.71 13.35
C ALA A 184 0.83 -20.24 13.15
N LYS A 185 -0.01 -19.95 12.14
CA LYS A 185 -0.35 -18.58 11.70
C LYS A 185 0.88 -17.70 11.44
N VAL A 186 1.89 -18.28 10.79
CA VAL A 186 3.13 -17.58 10.45
C VAL A 186 3.27 -17.43 8.94
N ILE A 187 3.64 -16.24 8.49
CA ILE A 187 4.02 -15.95 7.11
C ILE A 187 5.47 -15.49 7.12
N GLN A 188 6.34 -16.20 6.40
CA GLN A 188 7.74 -15.82 6.28
C GLN A 188 7.93 -14.98 5.03
N LEU A 189 8.46 -13.78 5.22
CA LEU A 189 8.76 -12.82 4.17
C LEU A 189 10.26 -12.61 4.06
N LYS A 190 10.72 -12.28 2.85
CA LYS A 190 12.05 -11.74 2.61
C LYS A 190 11.92 -10.38 1.95
N CYS A 191 12.69 -9.39 2.41
CA CYS A 191 12.77 -8.09 1.75
C CYS A 191 13.40 -8.22 0.35
N ILE A 192 12.87 -7.45 -0.60
CA ILE A 192 13.37 -7.36 -1.97
C ILE A 192 13.26 -5.91 -2.47
N ASP A 193 14.02 -5.57 -3.50
CA ASP A 193 14.05 -4.21 -4.05
C ASP A 193 12.66 -3.82 -4.56
N THR A 194 12.14 -2.68 -4.07
CA THR A 194 10.88 -2.09 -4.55
C THR A 194 10.85 -1.95 -6.07
N LYS A 195 11.96 -1.53 -6.69
CA LYS A 195 12.05 -1.39 -8.16
C LYS A 195 11.97 -2.74 -8.87
N GLN A 196 12.49 -3.79 -8.25
CA GLN A 196 12.39 -5.15 -8.78
C GLN A 196 10.93 -5.63 -8.79
N VAL A 197 10.17 -5.35 -7.71
CA VAL A 197 8.74 -5.67 -7.65
C VAL A 197 7.98 -4.92 -8.75
N GLU A 198 8.19 -3.61 -8.87
CA GLU A 198 7.54 -2.78 -9.90
C GLU A 198 7.84 -3.31 -11.31
N SER A 199 9.12 -3.54 -11.63
CA SER A 199 9.53 -4.03 -12.96
C SER A 199 9.01 -5.44 -13.28
N ASN A 200 8.97 -6.34 -12.30
CA ASN A 200 8.42 -7.68 -12.51
C ASN A 200 6.93 -7.64 -12.79
N SER A 201 6.20 -6.78 -12.07
CA SER A 201 4.78 -6.61 -12.30
C SER A 201 4.46 -5.97 -13.64
N GLU A 202 5.25 -4.98 -14.08
CA GLU A 202 5.16 -4.39 -15.43
C GLU A 202 5.28 -5.46 -16.54
N LYS A 203 6.20 -6.41 -16.40
CA LYS A 203 6.39 -7.50 -17.39
C LYS A 203 5.24 -8.51 -17.42
N LEU A 204 4.51 -8.65 -16.31
CA LEU A 204 3.40 -9.59 -16.19
C LEU A 204 2.08 -8.99 -16.69
N LEU A 205 2.05 -7.69 -17.01
CA LEU A 205 0.92 -7.07 -17.65
C LEU A 205 0.82 -7.65 -19.08
N PRO A 206 -0.23 -8.45 -19.39
CA PRO A 206 -0.42 -8.91 -20.76
C PRO A 206 -0.65 -7.69 -21.64
N GLY A 207 0.04 -7.62 -22.79
CA GLY A 207 -0.05 -6.52 -23.76
C GLY A 207 -1.47 -5.98 -23.90
N ASP A 208 -1.59 -4.67 -23.66
CA ASP A 208 -2.72 -4.01 -23.05
C ASP A 208 -3.98 -3.87 -23.92
N VAL A 209 -5.12 -3.65 -23.26
CA VAL A 209 -6.13 -2.73 -23.80
C VAL A 209 -5.80 -1.36 -23.21
N LYS A 210 -5.06 -0.56 -23.96
CA LYS A 210 -4.85 0.86 -23.67
C LYS A 210 -6.07 1.62 -24.21
N ILE A 211 -6.78 2.34 -23.36
CA ILE A 211 -7.83 3.26 -23.80
C ILE A 211 -7.41 4.69 -23.47
N PHE A 212 -7.77 5.63 -24.33
CA PHE A 212 -7.40 7.04 -24.19
C PHE A 212 -8.66 7.89 -24.14
N ASP A 213 -8.74 8.76 -23.14
CA ASP A 213 -9.71 9.85 -23.12
C ASP A 213 -9.01 11.12 -23.62
N SER A 214 -9.28 11.49 -24.86
CA SER A 214 -8.70 12.68 -25.49
C SER A 214 -9.17 13.99 -24.87
N SER A 215 -10.36 14.01 -24.26
CA SER A 215 -10.90 15.20 -23.60
C SER A 215 -10.17 15.51 -22.30
N ARG A 216 -9.66 14.47 -21.63
CA ARG A 216 -8.95 14.57 -20.36
C ARG A 216 -7.46 14.32 -20.46
N ASN A 217 -6.93 13.86 -21.60
CA ASN A 217 -5.55 13.41 -21.75
C ASN A 217 -5.15 12.32 -20.72
N ILE A 218 -6.03 11.34 -20.52
CA ILE A 218 -5.86 10.24 -19.56
C ILE A 218 -5.73 8.91 -20.32
N PHE A 219 -4.77 8.08 -19.94
CA PHE A 219 -4.71 6.67 -20.36
C PHE A 219 -5.30 5.79 -19.29
N VAL A 220 -6.15 4.84 -19.68
CA VAL A 220 -6.67 3.80 -18.81
C VAL A 220 -6.21 2.42 -19.30
N TYR A 221 -5.57 1.65 -18.42
CA TYR A 221 -5.04 0.32 -18.76
C TYR A 221 -5.96 -0.76 -18.23
N PHE A 222 -6.54 -1.60 -19.09
CA PHE A 222 -7.31 -2.76 -18.63
C PHE A 222 -6.51 -4.05 -18.64
N TYR A 223 -6.41 -4.71 -17.49
CA TYR A 223 -5.88 -6.06 -17.40
C TYR A 223 -6.99 -7.11 -17.54
N LYS A 224 -6.87 -7.99 -18.53
CA LYS A 224 -7.74 -9.17 -18.63
C LYS A 224 -7.11 -10.32 -17.86
N LYS A 225 -7.53 -10.54 -16.61
CA LYS A 225 -7.17 -11.76 -15.86
C LYS A 225 -8.39 -12.68 -15.77
N SER A 226 -8.47 -13.64 -16.70
CA SER A 226 -9.62 -14.55 -16.88
C SER A 226 -10.95 -13.82 -17.17
N ALA A 227 -12.02 -14.57 -17.44
CA ALA A 227 -13.20 -14.10 -18.19
C ALA A 227 -14.00 -12.94 -17.57
N ASP A 228 -13.74 -12.55 -16.30
CA ASP A 228 -14.70 -11.75 -15.54
C ASP A 228 -14.12 -10.63 -14.66
N VAL A 229 -12.85 -10.21 -14.80
CA VAL A 229 -12.35 -9.04 -14.03
C VAL A 229 -11.42 -8.17 -14.87
N HIS A 230 -11.80 -6.90 -15.03
CA HIS A 230 -10.98 -5.84 -15.59
C HIS A 230 -10.58 -4.87 -14.49
N TRP A 231 -9.28 -4.66 -14.30
CA TRP A 231 -8.72 -3.60 -13.44
C TRP A 231 -8.29 -2.45 -14.32
N SER A 232 -8.54 -1.21 -13.89
CA SER A 232 -8.13 0.00 -14.59
C SER A 232 -7.11 0.82 -13.80
N TYR A 233 -6.11 1.39 -14.47
CA TYR A 233 -5.22 2.42 -13.92
C TYR A 233 -5.30 3.66 -14.81
N ALA A 234 -5.49 4.85 -14.24
CA ALA A 234 -5.47 6.12 -14.98
C ALA A 234 -4.14 6.87 -14.82
N ASP A 235 -3.57 7.36 -15.93
CA ASP A 235 -2.22 7.95 -16.00
C ASP A 235 -2.15 9.46 -15.68
N LYS A 236 -2.99 9.95 -14.75
CA LYS A 236 -2.89 11.32 -14.23
C LYS A 236 -2.81 11.36 -12.69
N PRO A 237 -1.80 12.04 -12.11
CA PRO A 237 -1.60 12.09 -10.64
C PRO A 237 -2.76 12.69 -9.86
N ASP A 238 -3.49 13.64 -10.46
CA ASP A 238 -4.56 14.41 -9.81
C ASP A 238 -5.96 13.78 -9.96
N GLN A 239 -6.09 12.72 -10.78
CA GLN A 239 -7.38 12.07 -11.08
C GLN A 239 -7.18 10.56 -11.25
N MET A 240 -7.00 9.88 -10.12
CA MET A 240 -6.68 8.45 -10.13
C MET A 240 -7.93 7.56 -10.22
N PHE A 241 -8.07 6.99 -11.42
CA PHE A 241 -9.03 6.02 -11.90
C PHE A 241 -8.87 4.56 -11.45
N LEU A 242 -9.34 4.10 -10.27
CA LEU A 242 -9.49 2.65 -10.06
C LEU A 242 -10.92 2.20 -10.39
N ILE A 243 -11.09 1.54 -11.52
CA ILE A 243 -12.35 0.97 -11.97
C ILE A 243 -12.17 -0.54 -12.00
N ALA A 244 -12.96 -1.24 -11.18
CA ALA A 244 -13.14 -2.68 -11.30
C ALA A 244 -14.53 -2.92 -11.91
N ALA A 245 -14.61 -3.65 -13.02
CA ALA A 245 -15.90 -4.05 -13.59
C ALA A 245 -15.89 -5.55 -13.93
N ASN A 246 -16.98 -6.24 -13.56
CA ASN A 246 -17.34 -7.56 -14.06
C ASN A 246 -18.68 -7.49 -14.80
N ARG A 247 -18.99 -8.53 -15.60
CA ARG A 247 -20.24 -8.61 -16.39
C ARG A 247 -21.52 -8.79 -15.55
N ASN A 248 -21.39 -9.12 -14.26
CA ASN A 248 -22.48 -9.60 -13.42
C ASN A 248 -22.94 -8.61 -12.35
N GLY A 249 -22.46 -7.36 -12.39
CA GLY A 249 -23.00 -6.26 -11.59
C GLY A 249 -23.11 -6.61 -10.10
N TYR A 250 -21.99 -6.73 -9.39
CA TYR A 250 -21.81 -6.36 -7.98
C TYR A 250 -20.36 -6.73 -7.59
N TRP A 251 -19.68 -5.83 -6.87
CA TRP A 251 -18.91 -6.03 -5.63
C TRP A 251 -18.10 -4.78 -5.29
N ASP A 252 -18.53 -4.10 -4.23
CA ASP A 252 -17.78 -3.57 -3.08
C ASP A 252 -16.25 -3.37 -3.22
N ALA A 253 -15.81 -2.59 -4.21
CA ALA A 253 -14.49 -1.97 -4.19
C ALA A 253 -14.54 -0.73 -3.27
N PRO A 254 -13.72 -0.62 -2.21
CA PRO A 254 -13.69 0.59 -1.39
C PRO A 254 -12.95 1.75 -2.05
N TYR A 255 -12.62 1.65 -3.34
CA TYR A 255 -12.44 2.84 -4.16
C TYR A 255 -13.83 3.38 -4.47
N ARG A 256 -14.45 3.98 -3.46
CA ARG A 256 -15.35 5.10 -3.71
C ARG A 256 -14.50 6.14 -4.42
N TYR A 257 -14.56 6.10 -5.74
CA TYR A 257 -14.59 7.32 -6.51
C TYR A 257 -15.38 8.34 -5.70
N HIS A 258 -14.77 9.47 -5.35
CA HIS A 258 -15.46 10.59 -4.73
C HIS A 258 -16.37 11.33 -5.74
N HIS A 259 -16.99 10.59 -6.66
CA HIS A 259 -18.30 10.91 -7.21
C HIS A 259 -19.22 9.75 -6.80
N LEU A 260 -20.01 9.97 -5.76
CA LEU A 260 -20.85 9.00 -5.04
C LEU A 260 -21.77 8.09 -5.89
N ASN A 261 -21.83 8.22 -7.22
CA ASN A 261 -22.78 7.53 -8.10
C ASN A 261 -22.22 7.21 -9.51
N GLY A 262 -20.92 6.96 -9.66
CA GLY A 262 -20.26 6.64 -10.93
C GLY A 262 -20.23 5.13 -11.30
N TYR A 263 -20.42 4.75 -12.58
CA TYR A 263 -20.20 3.38 -13.10
C TYR A 263 -19.79 3.39 -14.58
N PHE A 264 -19.21 2.30 -15.09
CA PHE A 264 -18.78 2.17 -16.49
C PHE A 264 -19.60 1.12 -17.26
N ILE A 265 -19.86 1.36 -18.54
CA ILE A 265 -20.49 0.40 -19.47
C ILE A 265 -19.53 0.14 -20.64
N ASP A 266 -19.23 -1.13 -20.92
CA ASP A 266 -18.61 -1.56 -22.18
C ASP A 266 -19.68 -1.56 -23.28
N LYS A 267 -19.46 -0.74 -24.31
CA LYS A 267 -20.40 -0.57 -25.43
C LYS A 267 -20.10 -1.50 -26.60
N GLY A 268 -19.03 -2.29 -26.53
CA GLY A 268 -18.48 -2.98 -27.69
C GLY A 268 -17.71 -2.01 -28.60
N ASP A 269 -17.25 -2.50 -29.75
CA ASP A 269 -16.60 -1.70 -30.79
C ASP A 269 -15.49 -0.78 -30.30
N ASN A 270 -14.71 -1.24 -29.31
CA ASN A 270 -13.61 -0.49 -28.70
C ASN A 270 -14.07 0.80 -27.98
N SER A 271 -15.29 0.83 -27.43
CA SER A 271 -15.89 1.99 -26.77
C SER A 271 -16.35 1.66 -25.34
N TRP A 272 -16.07 2.56 -24.39
CA TRP A 272 -16.57 2.49 -23.02
C TRP A 272 -17.21 3.81 -22.63
N GLU A 273 -18.21 3.77 -21.76
CA GLU A 273 -18.92 4.95 -21.26
C GLU A 273 -18.87 5.01 -19.74
N GLU A 274 -18.49 6.15 -19.17
CA GLU A 274 -18.60 6.46 -17.74
C GLU A 274 -19.93 7.16 -17.50
N TYR A 275 -20.68 6.75 -16.48
CA TYR A 275 -21.98 7.30 -16.10
C TYR A 275 -21.96 7.77 -14.65
N HIS A 276 -22.48 8.96 -14.36
CA HIS A 276 -22.66 9.48 -13.01
C HIS A 276 -24.15 9.76 -12.77
N ASN A 277 -24.74 9.23 -11.69
CA ASN A 277 -26.20 9.35 -11.43
C ASN A 277 -27.07 8.92 -12.64
N ASN A 278 -26.68 7.83 -13.32
CA ASN A 278 -27.31 7.35 -14.56
C ASN A 278 -27.26 8.34 -15.75
N LYS A 279 -26.38 9.34 -15.72
CA LYS A 279 -26.12 10.24 -16.86
C LYS A 279 -24.74 9.98 -17.43
N LEU A 280 -24.63 9.92 -18.76
CA LEU A 280 -23.35 9.77 -19.45
C LEU A 280 -22.44 10.94 -19.06
N PHE A 281 -21.27 10.61 -18.54
CA PHE A 281 -20.25 11.53 -18.08
C PHE A 281 -19.09 11.63 -19.09
N SER A 282 -18.54 10.51 -19.55
CA SER A 282 -17.49 10.49 -20.57
C SER A 282 -17.55 9.21 -21.43
N THR A 283 -16.87 9.24 -22.57
CA THR A 283 -16.69 8.10 -23.48
C THR A 283 -15.20 7.90 -23.75
N PHE A 284 -14.76 6.64 -23.78
CA PHE A 284 -13.38 6.23 -23.99
C PHE A 284 -13.30 5.33 -25.21
N THR A 285 -12.24 5.48 -25.99
CA THR A 285 -11.96 4.59 -27.11
C THR A 285 -10.67 3.82 -26.90
N ARG A 286 -10.64 2.57 -27.39
CA ARG A 286 -9.41 1.77 -27.40
C ARG A 286 -8.41 2.44 -28.32
N VAL A 287 -7.23 2.64 -27.80
CA VAL A 287 -6.06 2.95 -28.61
C VAL A 287 -5.57 1.61 -29.15
N HIS A 288 -5.63 1.47 -30.47
CA HIS A 288 -4.82 0.45 -31.12
C HIS A 288 -3.39 0.98 -31.12
N ASP A 289 -2.45 0.17 -30.66
CA ASP A 289 -1.04 0.48 -30.84
C ASP A 289 -0.75 0.36 -32.34
N ASP A 290 -0.94 1.46 -33.07
CA ASP A 290 -0.67 1.52 -34.52
C ASP A 290 0.85 1.54 -34.82
N ASN A 291 1.72 1.18 -33.87
CA ASN A 291 3.17 1.15 -34.05
C ASN A 291 3.82 -0.05 -33.35
N ASN A 292 4.55 -0.82 -34.16
CA ASN A 292 5.67 -1.68 -33.74
C ASN A 292 6.65 -0.95 -32.80
#